data_AF-A0A3C0NWV1-F1
#
_entry.id   AF-A0A3C0NWV1-F1
#
_cell.length_a   1.000
_cell.length_b   1.000
_cell.length_c   1.000
_cell.angle_alpha   90.00
_cell.angle_beta   90.00
_cell.angle_gamma   90.00
#
_symmetry.space_group_name_H-M   'P 1'
#
loop_
_entity.id
_entity.type
_entity.pdbx_description
1 polymer ?
#
loop_
_entity_poly.entity_id
_entity_poly.type
_entity_poly.pdbx_seq_one_letter_code
_entity_poly.pdbx_strand_id
1 'polypeptide(L)'
;MKRDCGFTLIELVVTVAIVAILASAAVPLLKVSVQRNKEIELRTHLRQLRDAIDAYKKAYDEGRIELKTEGKTGYPPNLTVLVEGIPDKRDPNNKQKLKFLRRIPIDPMSSNNASSESRDASTSWGLRSYDSEAAHPTSGEDVYDVYSLSPLTGSNGIPYAQW
;
A
#
# COMPACT_ATOMS: atom_id res chain seq x y z
N MET A 1 -25.29 -17.54 -61.59
CA MET A 1 -23.99 -17.00 -61.12
C MET A 1 -24.30 -15.92 -60.10
N LYS A 2 -24.03 -16.16 -58.80
CA LYS A 2 -24.12 -15.10 -57.79
C LYS A 2 -22.91 -14.18 -57.98
N ARG A 3 -23.15 -12.89 -58.15
CA ARG A 3 -22.09 -11.89 -58.15
C ARG A 3 -21.73 -11.64 -56.68
N ASP A 4 -20.51 -11.97 -56.28
CA ASP A 4 -20.00 -11.56 -54.99
C ASP A 4 -19.72 -10.05 -55.05
N CYS A 5 -20.48 -9.27 -54.29
CA CYS A 5 -20.25 -7.84 -54.14
C CYS A 5 -19.05 -7.63 -53.20
N GLY A 6 -18.02 -6.93 -53.69
CA GLY A 6 -16.87 -6.52 -52.88
C GLY A 6 -17.17 -5.29 -52.02
N PHE A 7 -16.33 -5.07 -51.00
CA PHE A 7 -16.41 -3.90 -50.13
C PHE A 7 -16.03 -2.60 -50.85
N THR A 8 -16.71 -1.51 -50.50
CA THR A 8 -16.40 -0.17 -51.02
C THR A 8 -15.44 0.57 -50.08
N LEU A 9 -14.68 1.55 -50.60
CA LEU A 9 -13.85 2.42 -49.78
C LEU A 9 -14.66 3.14 -48.69
N ILE A 10 -15.90 3.56 -49.01
CA ILE A 10 -16.76 4.24 -48.04
C ILE A 10 -17.16 3.31 -46.90
N GLU A 11 -17.42 2.03 -47.17
CA GLU A 11 -17.76 1.03 -46.16
C GLU A 11 -16.57 0.72 -45.24
N LEU A 12 -15.35 0.65 -45.79
CA LEU A 12 -14.12 0.53 -44.99
C LEU A 12 -13.90 1.76 -44.08
N VAL A 13 -14.13 2.97 -44.59
CA VAL A 13 -13.98 4.19 -43.79
C VAL A 13 -15.02 4.25 -42.67
N VAL A 14 -16.28 3.94 -42.96
CA VAL A 14 -17.37 3.93 -41.96
C VAL A 14 -17.11 2.89 -40.87
N THR A 15 -16.69 1.68 -41.24
CA THR A 15 -16.38 0.62 -40.28
C THR A 15 -15.22 0.99 -39.37
N VAL A 16 -14.11 1.50 -39.91
CA VAL A 16 -12.97 1.96 -39.11
C VAL A 16 -13.37 3.12 -38.19
N ALA A 17 -14.19 4.06 -38.66
CA ALA A 17 -14.69 5.16 -37.85
C ALA A 17 -15.56 4.67 -36.66
N ILE A 18 -16.45 3.70 -36.89
CA ILE A 18 -17.26 3.09 -35.83
C ILE A 18 -16.36 2.39 -34.79
N VAL A 19 -15.38 1.61 -35.25
CA VAL A 19 -14.42 0.93 -34.36
C VAL A 19 -13.62 1.94 -33.54
N ALA A 20 -13.17 3.04 -34.14
CA ALA A 20 -12.42 4.09 -33.43
C ALA A 20 -13.26 4.77 -32.34
N ILE A 21 -14.54 5.07 -32.63
CA ILE A 21 -15.47 5.65 -31.65
C ILE A 21 -15.68 4.68 -30.49
N LEU A 22 -15.99 3.41 -30.77
CA LEU A 22 -16.18 2.40 -29.73
C LEU A 22 -14.94 2.19 -28.87
N ALA A 23 -13.75 2.15 -29.49
CA ALA A 23 -12.49 2.02 -28.77
C ALA A 23 -12.24 3.19 -27.81
N SER A 24 -12.52 4.43 -28.24
CA SER A 24 -12.34 5.62 -27.40
C SER A 24 -13.26 5.65 -26.17
N ALA A 25 -14.49 5.13 -26.31
CA ALA A 25 -15.44 5.03 -25.20
C ALA A 25 -15.08 3.95 -24.16
N ALA A 26 -14.32 2.91 -24.54
CA ALA A 26 -13.97 1.79 -23.65
C ALA A 26 -12.82 2.11 -22.66
N VAL A 27 -11.88 2.97 -23.04
CA VAL A 27 -10.70 3.32 -22.23
C VAL A 27 -11.02 3.88 -20.83
N PRO A 28 -11.94 4.85 -20.63
CA PRO A 28 -12.20 5.41 -19.30
C PRO A 28 -12.72 4.38 -18.30
N LEU A 29 -13.51 3.39 -18.75
CA LEU A 29 -14.05 2.33 -17.90
C LEU A 29 -12.94 1.45 -17.31
N LEU A 30 -11.93 1.11 -18.12
CA LEU A 30 -10.80 0.30 -17.68
C LEU A 30 -9.98 1.01 -16.59
N LYS A 31 -9.74 2.32 -16.74
CA LYS A 31 -8.98 3.12 -15.76
C LYS A 31 -9.66 3.15 -14.39
N VAL A 32 -10.99 3.31 -14.35
CA VAL A 32 -11.77 3.33 -13.09
C VAL A 32 -11.71 1.97 -12.38
N SER A 33 -11.81 0.86 -13.11
CA SER A 33 -11.72 -0.46 -12.50
C SER A 33 -10.35 -0.73 -11.89
N VAL A 34 -9.27 -0.37 -12.60
CA VAL A 34 -7.89 -0.51 -12.08
C VAL A 34 -7.69 0.36 -10.85
N GLN A 35 -8.16 1.60 -10.86
CA GLN A 35 -8.11 2.48 -9.69
C GLN A 35 -8.82 1.86 -8.49
N ARG A 36 -10.06 1.39 -8.65
CA ARG A 36 -10.81 0.75 -7.55
C ARG A 36 -10.11 -0.46 -6.97
N ASN A 37 -9.51 -1.30 -7.81
CA ASN A 37 -8.75 -2.46 -7.34
C ASN A 37 -7.54 -2.03 -6.51
N LYS A 38 -6.78 -1.03 -6.96
CA LYS A 38 -5.66 -0.45 -6.19
C LYS A 38 -6.13 0.17 -4.87
N GLU A 39 -7.29 0.82 -4.84
CA GLU A 39 -7.85 1.41 -3.62
C GLU A 39 -8.24 0.34 -2.59
N ILE A 40 -8.81 -0.78 -3.04
CA ILE A 40 -9.13 -1.93 -2.17
C ILE A 40 -7.85 -2.55 -1.62
N GLU A 41 -6.84 -2.73 -2.47
CA GLU A 41 -5.53 -3.24 -2.08
C GLU A 41 -4.85 -2.31 -1.07
N LEU A 42 -4.90 -0.99 -1.30
CA LEU A 42 -4.33 0.02 -0.40
C LEU A 42 -4.94 -0.08 0.99
N ARG A 43 -6.28 -0.12 1.08
CA ARG A 43 -6.98 -0.26 2.38
C ARG A 43 -6.64 -1.56 3.09
N THR A 44 -6.45 -2.64 2.32
CA THR A 44 -6.05 -3.95 2.88
C THR A 44 -4.63 -3.89 3.43
N HIS A 45 -3.69 -3.29 2.70
CA HIS A 45 -2.30 -3.13 3.13
C HIS A 45 -2.18 -2.20 4.34
N LEU A 46 -2.89 -1.07 4.35
CA LEU A 46 -2.93 -0.15 5.50
C LEU A 46 -3.46 -0.85 6.76
N ARG A 47 -4.58 -1.59 6.65
CA ARG A 47 -5.12 -2.36 7.78
C ARG A 47 -4.10 -3.39 8.26
N GLN A 48 -3.50 -4.16 7.35
CA GLN A 48 -2.51 -5.18 7.71
C GLN A 48 -1.31 -4.58 8.47
N LEU A 49 -0.82 -3.41 8.05
CA LEU A 49 0.28 -2.71 8.71
C LEU A 49 -0.14 -2.18 10.08
N ARG A 50 -1.27 -1.49 10.17
CA ARG A 50 -1.82 -0.95 11.43
C ARG A 50 -2.07 -2.05 12.46
N ASP A 51 -2.71 -3.14 12.05
CA ASP A 51 -2.95 -4.31 12.92
C ASP A 51 -1.63 -4.90 13.46
N ALA A 52 -0.57 -4.93 12.64
CA ALA A 52 0.74 -5.43 13.07
C ALA A 52 1.47 -4.49 14.02
N ILE A 53 1.34 -3.17 13.80
CA ILE A 53 1.86 -2.13 14.71
C ILE A 53 1.15 -2.23 16.07
N ASP A 54 -0.17 -2.35 16.06
CA ASP A 54 -0.97 -2.49 17.29
C ASP A 54 -0.65 -3.80 18.02
N ALA A 55 -0.44 -4.90 17.28
CA ALA A 55 -0.01 -6.17 17.87
C ALA A 55 1.38 -6.07 18.51
N TYR A 56 2.31 -5.32 17.91
CA TYR A 56 3.61 -5.02 18.49
C TYR A 56 3.46 -4.24 19.80
N LYS A 57 2.68 -3.15 19.78
CA LYS A 57 2.42 -2.32 20.96
C LYS A 57 1.78 -3.13 22.08
N LYS A 58 0.82 -3.99 21.76
CA LYS A 58 0.21 -4.91 22.72
C LYS A 58 1.23 -5.88 23.34
N ALA A 59 2.12 -6.46 22.53
CA ALA A 59 3.16 -7.36 23.04
C ALA A 59 4.15 -6.63 23.97
N TYR A 60 4.42 -5.35 23.70
CA TYR A 60 5.19 -4.49 24.60
C TYR A 60 4.44 -4.23 25.92
N ASP A 61 3.16 -3.86 25.86
CA ASP A 61 2.34 -3.59 27.04
C ASP A 61 2.15 -4.86 27.91
N GLU A 62 2.18 -6.05 27.30
CA GLU A 62 2.18 -7.36 27.99
C GLU A 62 3.54 -7.74 28.60
N GLY A 63 4.57 -6.89 28.45
CA GLY A 63 5.92 -7.10 28.95
C GLY A 63 6.70 -8.19 28.22
N ARG A 64 6.28 -8.57 27.00
CA ARG A 64 6.93 -9.62 26.19
C ARG A 64 8.13 -9.09 25.40
N ILE A 65 8.18 -7.79 25.19
CA ILE A 65 9.24 -7.10 24.45
C ILE A 65 10.01 -6.21 25.42
N GLU A 66 11.34 -6.33 25.43
CA GLU A 66 12.20 -5.38 26.13
C GLU A 66 12.67 -4.28 25.18
N LEU A 67 12.30 -3.03 25.47
CA LEU A 67 12.95 -1.89 24.84
C LEU A 67 14.25 -1.63 25.61
N LYS A 68 15.39 -1.74 24.92
CA LYS A 68 16.73 -1.49 25.48
C LYS A 68 16.98 -0.02 25.87
N THR A 69 15.99 0.85 25.71
CA THR A 69 16.11 2.30 25.93
C THR A 69 14.90 2.78 26.72
N GLU A 70 15.16 3.46 27.83
CA GLU A 70 14.17 4.10 28.69
C GLU A 70 13.44 5.22 27.91
N GLY A 71 12.13 5.38 28.12
CA GLY A 71 11.35 6.48 27.51
C GLY A 71 10.65 6.19 26.17
N LYS A 72 10.70 4.96 25.67
CA LYS A 72 10.04 4.61 24.41
C LYS A 72 8.54 4.36 24.58
N THR A 73 7.75 4.85 23.63
CA THR A 73 6.27 4.83 23.55
C THR A 73 5.65 3.41 23.51
N GLY A 74 6.47 2.40 23.20
CA GLY A 74 6.04 1.02 22.99
C GLY A 74 5.73 0.67 21.53
N TYR A 75 5.81 1.64 20.62
CA TYR A 75 5.66 1.42 19.19
C TYR A 75 6.95 0.91 18.54
N PRO A 76 6.86 0.20 17.39
CA PRO A 76 8.05 -0.30 16.69
C PRO A 76 8.91 0.85 16.16
N PRO A 77 10.25 0.75 16.19
CA PRO A 77 11.14 1.81 15.70
C PRO A 77 11.14 1.93 14.17
N ASN A 78 10.77 0.86 13.45
CA ASN A 78 10.60 0.84 12.01
C ASN A 78 9.75 -0.38 11.60
N LEU A 79 9.31 -0.41 10.34
CA LEU A 79 8.50 -1.51 9.81
C LEU A 79 9.27 -2.83 9.67
N THR A 80 10.59 -2.79 9.48
CA THR A 80 11.43 -3.98 9.28
C THR A 80 11.42 -4.90 10.48
N VAL A 81 11.40 -4.32 11.69
CA VAL A 81 11.30 -5.06 12.96
C VAL A 81 10.07 -5.95 13.04
N LEU A 82 8.97 -5.57 12.39
CA LEU A 82 7.73 -6.37 12.37
C LEU A 82 7.90 -7.70 11.62
N VAL A 83 8.86 -7.80 10.69
CA VAL A 83 9.16 -9.00 9.90
C VAL A 83 10.33 -9.79 10.48
N GLU A 84 11.41 -9.12 10.87
CA GLU A 84 12.59 -9.76 11.45
C GLU A 84 12.25 -10.41 12.81
N GLY A 85 11.39 -9.72 13.56
CA GLY A 85 10.91 -10.10 14.88
C GLY A 85 11.90 -9.82 16.01
N ILE A 86 11.36 -9.70 17.22
CA ILE A 86 12.11 -9.41 18.45
C ILE A 86 12.07 -10.63 19.38
N PRO A 87 13.14 -10.94 20.12
CA PRO A 87 13.12 -11.98 21.14
C PRO A 87 11.95 -11.81 22.13
N ASP A 88 11.25 -12.91 22.44
CA ASP A 88 10.22 -12.93 23.47
C ASP A 88 10.86 -13.07 24.85
N LYS A 89 10.67 -12.07 25.73
CA LYS A 89 11.15 -12.11 27.12
C LYS A 89 10.58 -13.30 27.90
N ARG A 90 9.38 -13.78 27.56
CA ARG A 90 8.76 -14.93 28.23
C ARG A 90 9.43 -16.25 27.87
N ASP A 91 10.21 -16.31 26.81
CA ASP A 91 11.02 -17.48 26.48
C ASP A 91 12.35 -17.42 27.26
N PRO A 92 12.57 -18.29 28.26
CA PRO A 92 13.78 -18.27 29.08
C PRO A 92 15.07 -18.49 28.27
N ASN A 93 14.97 -19.02 27.04
CA ASN A 93 16.11 -19.22 26.15
C ASN A 93 16.31 -18.09 25.12
N ASN A 94 15.40 -17.10 25.04
CA ASN A 94 15.39 -16.04 24.02
C ASN A 94 15.53 -16.56 22.58
N LYS A 95 15.09 -17.79 22.30
CA LYS A 95 15.24 -18.41 20.98
C LYS A 95 14.07 -18.07 20.07
N GLN A 96 12.88 -17.91 20.64
CA GLN A 96 11.70 -17.54 19.90
C GLN A 96 11.66 -16.02 19.66
N LYS A 97 11.49 -15.64 18.39
CA LYS A 97 11.26 -14.26 17.97
C LYS A 97 9.77 -14.06 17.69
N LEU A 98 9.20 -13.02 18.28
CA LEU A 98 7.86 -12.52 17.96
C LEU A 98 7.91 -11.78 16.64
N LYS A 99 7.20 -12.30 15.64
CA LYS A 99 7.03 -11.69 14.32
C LYS A 99 5.57 -11.27 14.16
N PHE A 100 5.35 -10.08 13.64
CA PHE A 100 4.02 -9.48 13.47
C PHE A 100 3.58 -9.49 12.01
N LEU A 101 4.53 -9.48 11.08
CA LEU A 101 4.30 -9.54 9.64
C LEU A 101 5.11 -10.67 8.99
N ARG A 102 4.55 -11.24 7.92
CA ARG A 102 5.27 -12.19 7.05
C ARG A 102 6.16 -11.47 6.05
N ARG A 103 5.71 -10.30 5.59
CA ARG A 103 6.40 -9.36 4.70
C ARG A 103 5.74 -8.00 4.84
N ILE A 104 6.47 -6.93 4.54
CA ILE A 104 5.90 -5.59 4.42
C ILE A 104 5.21 -5.51 3.05
N PRO A 105 3.90 -5.22 2.98
CA PRO A 105 3.23 -4.97 1.71
C PRO A 105 3.73 -3.66 1.08
N ILE A 106 3.63 -3.53 -0.25
CA ILE A 106 4.00 -2.31 -0.98
C ILE A 106 2.76 -1.41 -1.11
N ASP A 107 2.93 -0.10 -1.05
CA ASP A 107 1.86 0.84 -1.40
C ASP A 107 1.46 0.68 -2.90
N PRO A 108 0.23 0.22 -3.23
CA PRO A 108 -0.20 0.02 -4.62
C PRO A 108 -0.41 1.33 -5.39
N MET A 109 -0.44 2.47 -4.69
CA MET A 109 -0.49 3.81 -5.27
C MET A 109 0.89 4.42 -5.50
N SER A 110 1.96 3.76 -5.04
CA SER A 110 3.34 4.18 -5.34
C SER A 110 3.58 4.04 -6.84
N SER A 111 3.71 5.19 -7.52
CA SER A 111 4.10 5.20 -8.93
C SER A 111 5.59 4.89 -9.02
N ASN A 112 5.93 3.69 -9.53
CA ASN A 112 7.23 3.28 -10.06
C ASN A 112 8.32 4.37 -10.02
N ASN A 113 9.04 4.48 -8.91
CA ASN A 113 10.35 5.12 -8.84
C ASN A 113 11.33 4.16 -8.13
N ALA A 114 11.49 2.99 -8.73
CA ALA A 114 12.71 2.18 -8.71
C ALA A 114 12.46 0.97 -9.60
N SER A 115 13.42 0.70 -10.49
CA SER A 115 13.59 -0.54 -11.23
C SER A 115 13.22 -1.77 -10.40
N SER A 116 12.67 -2.77 -11.08
CA SER A 116 11.98 -3.93 -10.51
C SER A 116 12.83 -4.87 -9.62
N GLU A 117 14.09 -4.54 -9.35
CA GLU A 117 15.02 -5.33 -8.54
C GLU A 117 15.29 -4.79 -7.12
N SER A 118 14.83 -3.58 -6.74
CA SER A 118 15.10 -3.03 -5.38
C SER A 118 13.95 -2.19 -4.82
N ARG A 119 12.70 -2.68 -4.89
CA ARG A 119 11.60 -2.04 -4.17
C ARG A 119 11.62 -2.47 -2.70
N ASP A 120 12.31 -1.71 -1.86
CA ASP A 120 12.18 -1.83 -0.42
C ASP A 120 10.75 -1.45 -0.02
N ALA A 121 9.92 -2.44 0.31
CA ALA A 121 8.52 -2.21 0.65
C ALA A 121 8.35 -1.26 1.85
N SER A 122 9.35 -1.20 2.74
CA SER A 122 9.41 -0.28 3.88
C SER A 122 9.45 1.19 3.47
N THR A 123 10.06 1.55 2.33
CA THR A 123 10.20 2.95 1.88
C THR A 123 9.02 3.42 1.05
N SER A 124 8.10 2.52 0.69
CA SER A 124 6.90 2.86 -0.07
C SER A 124 5.82 3.56 0.74
N TRP A 125 5.97 3.62 2.07
CA TRP A 125 5.00 4.18 3.01
C TRP A 125 5.52 5.44 3.68
N GLY A 126 4.63 6.40 3.90
CA GLY A 126 4.84 7.49 4.84
C GLY A 126 4.66 6.97 6.26
N LEU A 127 5.55 7.39 7.17
CA LEU A 127 5.53 6.98 8.57
C LEU A 127 5.11 8.16 9.43
N ARG A 128 4.33 7.86 10.46
CA ARG A 128 3.89 8.80 11.48
C ARG A 128 4.36 8.31 12.85
N SER A 129 5.08 9.14 13.60
CA SER A 129 5.49 8.87 14.97
C SER A 129 4.37 9.14 15.96
N TYR A 130 4.49 8.57 17.16
CA TYR A 130 3.50 8.77 18.23
C TYR A 130 3.43 10.23 18.70
N ASP A 131 4.58 10.90 18.77
CA ASP A 131 4.68 12.30 19.21
C ASP A 131 4.17 13.31 18.17
N SER A 132 3.87 12.86 16.95
CA SER A 132 3.39 13.73 15.87
C SER A 132 1.92 14.11 16.04
N GLU A 133 1.56 15.31 15.60
CA GLU A 133 0.16 15.74 15.56
C GLU A 133 -0.65 14.96 14.51
N ALA A 134 -1.94 14.79 14.75
CA ALA A 134 -2.84 14.11 13.81
C ALA A 134 -2.99 14.87 12.48
N ALA A 135 -2.97 16.21 12.52
CA ALA A 135 -3.11 17.05 11.33
C ALA A 135 -1.81 17.14 10.51
N HIS A 136 -0.66 16.95 11.17
CA HIS A 136 0.67 17.12 10.58
C HIS A 136 1.55 15.91 10.93
N PRO A 137 1.32 14.76 10.28
CA PRO A 137 2.07 13.54 10.55
C PRO A 137 3.54 13.71 10.16
N THR A 138 4.43 13.46 11.12
CA THR A 138 5.88 13.48 10.93
C THR A 138 6.48 12.13 11.27
N SER A 139 7.56 11.76 10.58
CA SER A 139 8.36 10.59 10.97
C SER A 139 9.19 10.92 12.21
N GLY A 140 9.43 9.93 13.07
CA GLY A 140 10.23 10.10 14.29
C GLY A 140 10.95 8.82 14.66
N GLU A 141 11.16 8.63 15.96
CA GLU A 141 11.88 7.47 16.50
C GLU A 141 11.07 6.17 16.49
N ASP A 142 9.76 6.28 16.31
CA ASP A 142 8.81 5.18 16.28
C ASP A 142 7.81 5.30 15.11
N VAL A 143 7.08 4.20 14.90
CA VAL A 143 6.03 4.11 13.90
C VAL A 143 4.71 3.83 14.61
N TYR A 144 3.93 4.89 14.78
CA TYR A 144 2.57 4.85 15.30
C TYR A 144 1.56 4.52 14.20
N ASP A 145 1.71 5.15 13.03
CA ASP A 145 0.82 4.95 11.89
C ASP A 145 1.57 5.02 10.56
N VAL A 146 0.92 4.54 9.50
CA VAL A 146 1.42 4.53 8.13
C VAL A 146 0.38 5.13 7.19
N TYR A 147 0.85 5.79 6.13
CA TYR A 147 0.00 6.38 5.10
C TYR A 147 0.64 6.29 3.71
N SER A 148 -0.16 6.46 2.66
CA SER A 148 0.34 6.43 1.28
C SER A 148 1.11 7.71 0.95
N LEU A 149 2.25 7.57 0.26
CA LEU A 149 3.01 8.71 -0.27
C LEU A 149 2.45 9.25 -1.60
N SER A 150 1.36 8.67 -2.11
CA SER A 150 0.76 9.09 -3.36
C SER A 150 0.15 10.49 -3.25
N PRO A 151 0.46 11.42 -4.18
CA PRO A 151 -0.16 12.74 -4.22
C PRO A 151 -1.59 12.72 -4.77
N LEU A 152 -2.08 11.54 -5.18
CA LEU A 152 -3.38 11.39 -5.80
C LEU A 152 -4.51 11.41 -4.77
N THR A 153 -5.69 11.78 -5.26
CA THR A 153 -6.94 11.74 -4.50
C THR A 153 -7.73 10.50 -4.87
N GLY A 154 -8.29 9.84 -3.87
CA GLY A 154 -9.12 8.66 -4.07
C GLY A 154 -10.45 8.97 -4.74
N SER A 155 -11.12 7.91 -5.19
CA SER A 155 -12.45 8.00 -5.80
C SER A 155 -13.52 8.61 -4.88
N ASN A 156 -13.26 8.67 -3.58
CA ASN A 156 -14.08 9.30 -2.55
C ASN A 156 -13.78 10.80 -2.33
N GLY A 157 -12.86 11.40 -3.08
CA GLY A 157 -12.46 12.80 -2.93
C GLY A 157 -11.49 13.07 -1.77
N ILE A 158 -11.01 12.02 -1.08
CA ILE A 158 -10.05 12.14 0.03
C ILE A 158 -8.65 11.77 -0.47
N PRO A 159 -7.60 12.57 -0.22
CA PRO A 159 -6.21 12.23 -0.53
C PRO A 159 -5.80 10.88 0.06
N TYR A 160 -5.03 10.06 -0.67
CA TYR A 160 -4.58 8.76 -0.16
C TYR A 160 -3.69 8.87 1.09
N ALA A 161 -3.01 9.99 1.26
CA ALA A 161 -2.23 10.28 2.47
C ALA A 161 -3.10 10.44 3.74
N GLN A 162 -4.44 10.58 3.60
CA GLN A 162 -5.39 10.73 4.71
C GLN A 162 -6.24 9.46 4.94
N TRP A 163 -5.92 8.35 4.27
CA TRP A 163 -6.63 7.08 4.40
C TRP A 163 -6.12 6.23 5.58
#